data_AF-A0A8D8CRZ0-F1
#
_entry.id   AF-A0A8D8CRZ0-F1
#
_cell.length_a   1.000
_cell.length_b   1.000
_cell.length_c   1.000
_cell.angle_alpha   90.00
_cell.angle_beta   90.00
_cell.angle_gamma   90.00
#
_symmetry.space_group_name_H-M   'P 1'
#
loop_
_entity.id
_entity.type
_entity.pdbx_description
1 polymer ?
#
loop_
_entity_poly.entity_id
_entity_poly.type
_entity_poly.pdbx_seq_one_letter_code
_entity_poly.pdbx_strand_id
1 'polypeptide(L)'
;PQDMVTFKRKITRVKDELKPLDKDALNEAYQNQREATAKRAEEVVHRYFKEADPDKQLEVLSAKSMTELTRRMVDYEDDDAAENIIKFYERQAMAHLDAVADAINEDNIDEVLAGFHDKEKDTYNDMLKMLDSRSQKRGDPN
;
A
#
# COMPACT_ATOMS: atom_id res chain seq x y z
N PRO A 1 -70.64 4.97 15.19
CA PRO A 1 -70.39 3.75 14.37
C PRO A 1 -70.78 4.02 12.91
N GLN A 2 -70.08 3.66 11.86
CA GLN A 2 -68.89 2.88 11.53
C GLN A 2 -68.49 3.49 10.16
N ASP A 3 -67.26 3.92 9.93
CA ASP A 3 -66.32 3.04 9.23
C ASP A 3 -64.95 3.71 9.26
N MET A 4 -64.03 3.11 10.01
CA MET A 4 -62.63 3.50 10.00
C MET A 4 -61.90 2.50 9.09
N VAL A 5 -61.58 2.91 7.86
CA VAL A 5 -60.86 2.03 6.91
C VAL A 5 -59.43 1.86 7.41
N THR A 6 -59.14 0.69 8.00
CA THR A 6 -57.79 0.35 8.47
C THR A 6 -57.07 -0.41 7.36
N PHE A 7 -56.09 0.24 6.71
CA PHE A 7 -55.20 -0.45 5.77
C PHE A 7 -54.17 -1.27 6.55
N LYS A 8 -54.46 -2.56 6.76
CA LYS A 8 -53.43 -3.50 7.20
C LYS A 8 -52.55 -3.84 6.00
N ARG A 9 -51.36 -3.23 5.92
CA ARG A 9 -50.32 -3.62 4.96
C ARG A 9 -49.96 -5.07 5.26
N LYS A 10 -50.47 -6.01 4.44
CA LYS A 10 -49.98 -7.39 4.42
C LYS A 10 -48.54 -7.33 3.92
N ILE A 11 -47.58 -7.31 4.83
CA ILE A 11 -46.21 -7.68 4.48
C ILE A 11 -46.26 -9.19 4.29
N THR A 12 -46.53 -9.62 3.07
CA THR A 12 -46.20 -10.97 2.66
C THR A 12 -44.68 -11.03 2.76
N ARG A 13 -44.15 -11.48 3.90
CA ARG A 13 -42.81 -12.04 3.93
C ARG A 13 -42.91 -13.27 3.04
N VAL A 14 -42.65 -13.07 1.75
CA VAL A 14 -42.20 -14.16 0.91
C VAL A 14 -41.02 -14.71 1.71
N LYS A 15 -41.17 -15.91 2.25
CA LYS A 15 -40.02 -16.75 2.54
C LYS A 15 -39.41 -16.99 1.16
N ASP A 16 -38.75 -15.97 0.63
CA ASP A 16 -37.71 -16.18 -0.35
C ASP A 16 -36.74 -16.99 0.46
N GLU A 17 -36.87 -18.30 0.25
CA GLU A 17 -35.78 -19.24 0.21
C GLU A 17 -34.49 -18.43 0.23
N LEU A 18 -33.81 -18.46 1.38
CA LEU A 18 -32.38 -18.27 1.38
C LEU A 18 -31.88 -19.34 0.41
N LYS A 19 -31.88 -19.01 -0.88
CA LYS A 19 -31.24 -19.79 -1.92
C LYS A 19 -29.88 -20.07 -1.32
N PRO A 20 -29.47 -21.35 -1.22
CA PRO A 20 -28.14 -21.66 -0.73
C PRO A 20 -27.21 -20.76 -1.55
N LEU A 21 -26.56 -19.81 -0.87
CA LEU A 21 -25.64 -18.88 -1.51
C LEU A 21 -24.74 -19.76 -2.34
N ASP A 22 -24.80 -19.59 -3.66
CA ASP A 22 -24.06 -20.41 -4.59
C ASP A 22 -22.59 -20.19 -4.26
N LYS A 23 -22.02 -21.15 -3.54
CA LYS A 23 -20.68 -21.04 -2.99
C LYS A 23 -19.67 -20.95 -4.13
N ASP A 24 -20.01 -21.54 -5.26
CA ASP A 24 -19.18 -21.50 -6.46
C ASP A 24 -19.28 -20.11 -7.10
N ALA A 25 -20.47 -19.52 -7.21
CA ALA A 25 -20.62 -18.14 -7.66
C ALA A 25 -19.95 -17.12 -6.72
N LEU A 26 -19.96 -17.35 -5.40
CA LEU A 26 -19.25 -16.49 -4.43
C LEU A 26 -17.72 -16.67 -4.53
N ASN A 27 -17.25 -17.90 -4.67
CA ASN A 27 -15.82 -18.17 -4.85
C ASN A 27 -15.33 -17.61 -6.19
N GLU A 28 -16.10 -17.76 -7.26
CA GLU A 28 -15.82 -17.20 -8.57
C GLU A 28 -15.84 -15.67 -8.53
N ALA A 29 -16.81 -15.05 -7.87
CA ALA A 29 -16.83 -13.60 -7.67
C ALA A 29 -15.64 -13.12 -6.83
N TYR A 30 -15.22 -13.88 -5.81
CA TYR A 30 -14.06 -13.58 -4.98
C TYR A 30 -12.74 -13.72 -5.77
N GLN A 31 -12.57 -14.78 -6.57
CA GLN A 31 -11.41 -14.96 -7.42
C GLN A 31 -11.37 -13.92 -8.54
N ASN A 32 -12.49 -13.67 -9.22
CA ASN A 32 -12.62 -12.61 -10.21
C ASN A 32 -12.35 -11.23 -9.60
N GLN A 33 -12.75 -10.98 -8.35
CA GLN A 33 -12.40 -9.76 -7.65
C GLN A 33 -10.89 -9.71 -7.35
N ARG A 34 -10.26 -10.80 -6.89
CA ARG A 34 -8.81 -10.85 -6.65
C ARG A 34 -8.00 -10.66 -7.94
N GLU A 35 -8.39 -11.30 -9.02
CA GLU A 35 -7.78 -11.15 -10.36
C GLU A 35 -8.05 -9.76 -10.94
N ALA A 36 -9.25 -9.21 -10.77
CA ALA A 36 -9.58 -7.87 -11.23
C ALA A 36 -8.91 -6.75 -10.40
N THR A 37 -8.52 -7.02 -9.15
CA THR A 37 -7.83 -6.08 -8.24
C THR A 37 -6.29 -6.21 -8.33
N ALA A 38 -5.76 -6.93 -9.30
CA ALA A 38 -4.32 -7.07 -9.54
C ALA A 38 -3.98 -6.78 -11.01
N LYS A 39 -4.52 -5.68 -11.55
CA LYS A 39 -4.37 -5.37 -12.98
C LYS A 39 -3.09 -4.62 -13.30
N ARG A 40 -2.50 -3.92 -12.31
CA ARG A 40 -1.25 -3.19 -12.51
C ARG A 40 -0.14 -3.76 -11.63
N ALA A 41 1.09 -3.76 -12.17
CA ALA A 41 2.25 -4.34 -11.50
C ALA A 41 2.49 -3.73 -10.11
N GLU A 42 2.29 -2.42 -9.98
CA GLU A 42 2.49 -1.71 -8.72
C GLU A 42 1.45 -2.06 -7.64
N GLU A 43 0.25 -2.51 -8.02
CA GLU A 43 -0.78 -3.00 -7.08
C GLU A 43 -0.38 -4.36 -6.49
N VAL A 44 0.20 -5.24 -7.32
CA VAL A 44 0.73 -6.54 -6.89
C VAL A 44 1.89 -6.33 -5.91
N VAL A 45 2.80 -5.42 -6.25
CA VAL A 45 3.93 -5.06 -5.39
C VAL A 45 3.46 -4.43 -4.08
N HIS A 46 2.49 -3.51 -4.13
CA HIS A 46 1.93 -2.91 -2.93
C HIS A 46 1.36 -3.97 -1.99
N ARG A 47 0.55 -4.89 -2.52
CA ARG A 47 -0.06 -5.97 -1.75
C ARG A 47 1.01 -6.88 -1.14
N TYR A 48 2.00 -7.30 -1.94
CA TYR A 48 3.07 -8.18 -1.50
C TYR A 48 3.79 -7.63 -0.27
N PHE A 49 4.24 -6.37 -0.31
CA PHE A 49 4.99 -5.77 0.80
C PHE A 49 4.11 -5.32 1.97
N LYS A 50 2.84 -5.00 1.73
CA LYS A 50 1.90 -4.63 2.78
C LYS A 50 1.40 -5.83 3.58
N GLU A 51 1.21 -6.96 2.92
CA GLU A 51 0.68 -8.19 3.50
C GLU A 51 1.77 -9.22 3.81
N ALA A 52 3.06 -8.83 3.68
CA ALA A 52 4.18 -9.69 4.03
C ALA A 52 4.12 -10.11 5.51
N ASP A 53 4.47 -11.38 5.76
CA ASP A 53 4.69 -11.90 7.10
C ASP A 53 5.68 -11.00 7.85
N PRO A 54 5.56 -10.83 9.19
CA PRO A 54 6.41 -9.90 9.95
C PRO A 54 7.92 -10.10 9.75
N ASP A 55 8.38 -11.34 9.58
CA ASP A 55 9.78 -11.71 9.32
C ASP A 55 10.26 -11.42 7.89
N LYS A 56 9.35 -11.02 7.00
CA LYS A 56 9.60 -10.67 5.59
C LYS A 56 9.25 -9.22 5.29
N GLN A 57 8.86 -8.44 6.29
CA GLN A 57 8.63 -7.02 6.13
C GLN A 57 9.97 -6.31 5.88
N LEU A 58 9.91 -5.26 5.07
CA LEU A 58 11.06 -4.40 4.83
C LEU A 58 11.28 -3.54 6.08
N GLU A 59 12.53 -3.50 6.57
CA GLU A 59 12.90 -2.75 7.78
C GLU A 59 13.04 -1.24 7.55
N VAL A 60 13.36 -0.83 6.33
CA VAL A 60 13.68 0.56 5.98
C VAL A 60 12.80 1.07 4.83
N LEU A 61 12.80 0.33 3.71
CA LEU A 61 11.91 0.63 2.58
C LEU A 61 10.46 0.38 2.98
N SER A 62 9.52 1.06 2.34
CA SER A 62 8.09 0.84 2.60
C SER A 62 7.36 0.26 1.39
N ALA A 63 6.20 -0.35 1.63
CA ALA A 63 5.36 -0.84 0.53
C ALA A 63 5.06 0.28 -0.49
N LYS A 64 4.91 1.53 -0.03
CA LYS A 64 4.69 2.68 -0.92
C LYS A 64 5.91 3.01 -1.76
N SER A 65 7.13 2.97 -1.20
CA SER A 65 8.34 3.20 -2.01
C SER A 65 8.54 2.12 -3.05
N MET A 66 8.16 0.87 -2.76
CA MET A 66 8.22 -0.23 -3.73
C MET A 66 7.15 -0.10 -4.83
N THR A 67 5.95 0.36 -4.47
CA THR A 67 4.90 0.72 -5.45
C THR A 67 5.40 1.81 -6.39
N GLU A 68 5.99 2.89 -5.86
CA GLU A 68 6.51 3.98 -6.68
C GLU A 68 7.69 3.53 -7.55
N LEU A 69 8.62 2.74 -7.02
CA LEU A 69 9.70 2.15 -7.81
C LEU A 69 9.14 1.39 -9.03
N THR A 70 8.16 0.53 -8.79
CA THR A 70 7.52 -0.26 -9.85
C THR A 70 6.88 0.64 -10.90
N ARG A 71 6.19 1.68 -10.45
CA ARG A 71 5.58 2.67 -11.34
C ARG A 71 6.63 3.41 -12.17
N ARG A 72 7.75 3.83 -11.57
CA ARG A 72 8.87 4.51 -12.26
C ARG A 72 9.49 3.65 -13.34
N MET A 73 9.70 2.38 -13.05
CA MET A 73 10.28 1.44 -14.01
C MET A 73 9.32 1.13 -15.16
N VAL A 74 8.02 0.98 -14.89
CA VAL A 74 7.04 0.53 -15.89
C VAL A 74 6.45 1.68 -16.70
N ASP A 75 6.04 2.78 -16.05
CA ASP A 75 5.32 3.87 -16.71
C ASP A 75 6.25 4.96 -17.24
N TYR A 76 7.39 5.18 -16.56
CA TYR A 76 8.28 6.31 -16.83
C TYR A 76 9.63 5.90 -17.43
N GLU A 77 9.89 4.60 -17.58
CA GLU A 77 11.16 4.06 -18.08
C GLU A 77 12.39 4.66 -17.36
N ASP A 78 12.25 4.95 -16.06
CA ASP A 78 13.31 5.54 -15.24
C ASP A 78 14.21 4.43 -14.68
N ASP A 79 15.21 4.04 -15.47
CA ASP A 79 16.18 2.99 -15.12
C ASP A 79 16.98 3.29 -13.84
N ASP A 80 17.09 4.56 -13.45
CA ASP A 80 17.83 4.97 -12.26
C ASP A 80 16.95 5.07 -11.01
N ALA A 81 15.64 4.84 -11.11
CA ALA A 81 14.71 5.00 -10.00
C ALA A 81 15.06 4.09 -8.81
N ALA A 82 15.45 2.84 -9.09
CA ALA A 82 15.86 1.88 -8.06
C ALA A 82 17.02 2.40 -7.21
N GLU A 83 18.11 2.81 -7.88
CA GLU A 83 19.30 3.30 -7.20
C GLU A 83 19.00 4.58 -6.40
N ASN A 84 18.22 5.50 -6.97
CA ASN A 84 17.89 6.76 -6.30
C ASN A 84 17.00 6.56 -5.07
N ILE A 85 16.02 5.65 -5.14
CA ILE A 85 15.15 5.33 -3.99
C ILE A 85 15.99 4.67 -2.89
N ILE A 86 16.81 3.67 -3.23
CA ILE A 86 17.65 2.96 -2.24
C ILE A 86 18.59 3.94 -1.54
N LYS A 87 19.34 4.74 -2.29
CA LYS A 87 20.27 5.75 -1.72
C LYS A 87 19.56 6.83 -0.92
N PHE A 88 18.30 7.14 -1.22
CA PHE A 88 17.52 8.07 -0.42
C PHE A 88 17.18 7.45 0.94
N TYR A 89 16.62 6.25 0.95
CA TYR A 89 16.23 5.57 2.18
C TYR A 89 17.42 5.21 3.06
N GLU A 90 18.54 4.77 2.46
CA GLU A 90 19.81 4.55 3.16
C GLU A 90 20.26 5.79 3.93
N ARG A 91 20.30 6.96 3.26
CA ARG A 91 20.68 8.22 3.91
C ARG A 91 19.73 8.63 5.03
N GLN A 92 18.43 8.41 4.85
CA GLN A 92 17.44 8.74 5.88
C GLN A 92 17.54 7.80 7.09
N ALA A 93 17.74 6.51 6.85
CA ALA A 93 17.96 5.54 7.91
C ALA A 93 19.23 5.86 8.69
N MET A 94 20.34 6.14 8.01
CA MET A 94 21.58 6.57 8.65
C MET A 94 21.38 7.84 9.49
N ALA A 95 20.67 8.85 8.96
CA ALA A 95 20.36 10.06 9.73
C ALA A 95 19.49 9.79 10.96
N HIS A 96 18.59 8.81 10.89
CA HIS A 96 17.77 8.37 12.03
C HIS A 96 18.61 7.68 13.10
N LEU A 97 19.56 6.83 12.70
CA LEU A 97 20.50 6.18 13.62
C LEU A 97 21.46 7.21 14.26
N ASP A 98 22.00 8.13 13.46
CA ASP A 98 22.91 9.19 13.93
C ASP A 98 22.24 10.10 14.97
N ALA A 99 20.93 10.33 14.86
CA ALA A 99 20.17 11.13 15.82
C ALA A 99 20.12 10.51 17.23
N VAL A 100 20.40 9.21 17.37
CA VAL A 100 20.45 8.47 18.63
C VAL A 100 21.79 7.77 18.85
N ALA A 101 22.85 8.23 18.19
CA ALA A 101 24.17 7.57 18.15
C ALA A 101 24.76 7.29 19.54
N ASP A 102 24.49 8.13 20.55
CA ASP A 102 25.00 7.93 21.91
C ASP A 102 24.28 6.80 22.67
N ALA A 103 23.10 6.37 22.19
CA ALA A 103 22.25 5.37 22.84
C ALA A 103 22.14 4.06 22.03
N ILE A 104 22.59 4.04 20.78
CA ILE A 104 22.53 2.87 19.92
C ILE A 104 23.69 1.91 20.18
N ASN A 105 23.40 0.61 20.16
CA ASN A 105 24.37 -0.47 20.25
C ASN A 105 23.86 -1.69 19.46
N GLU A 106 24.67 -2.75 19.39
CA GLU A 106 24.33 -3.97 18.65
C GLU A 106 23.06 -4.66 19.17
N ASP A 107 22.70 -4.48 20.44
CA ASP A 107 21.54 -5.15 21.06
C ASP A 107 20.21 -4.42 20.78
N ASN A 108 20.23 -3.14 20.40
CA ASN A 108 19.01 -2.32 20.26
C ASN A 108 18.81 -1.69 18.86
N ILE A 109 19.69 -1.98 17.90
CA ILE A 109 19.62 -1.41 16.55
C ILE A 109 18.28 -1.70 15.86
N ASP A 110 17.74 -2.91 15.99
CA ASP A 110 16.48 -3.31 15.39
C ASP A 110 15.28 -2.56 15.99
N GLU A 111 15.30 -2.33 17.31
CA GLU A 111 14.26 -1.53 17.99
C GLU A 111 14.31 -0.07 17.56
N VAL A 112 15.50 0.49 17.42
CA VAL A 112 15.69 1.87 16.92
C VAL A 112 15.22 1.99 15.47
N LEU A 113 15.56 1.02 14.62
CA LEU A 113 15.14 0.97 13.22
C LEU A 113 13.63 0.78 13.08
N ALA A 114 12.97 0.03 13.96
CA ALA A 114 11.52 -0.09 13.95
C ALA A 114 10.82 1.28 14.07
N GLY A 115 11.40 2.23 14.81
CA GLY A 115 10.93 3.61 14.91
C GLY A 115 11.13 4.47 13.66
N PHE A 116 11.90 4.01 12.67
CA PHE A 116 12.12 4.74 11.41
C PHE A 116 10.80 5.00 10.66
N HIS A 117 9.88 4.04 10.70
CA HIS A 117 8.58 4.13 10.04
C HIS A 117 7.61 5.13 10.69
N ASP A 118 7.90 5.67 11.88
CA ASP A 118 7.06 6.68 12.52
C ASP A 118 6.90 7.94 11.65
N LYS A 119 7.92 8.24 10.82
CA LYS A 119 7.93 9.35 9.87
C LYS A 119 7.77 8.88 8.42
N GLU A 120 7.18 7.70 8.18
CA GLU A 120 7.08 7.09 6.85
C GLU A 120 6.40 8.03 5.85
N LYS A 121 5.34 8.74 6.26
CA LYS A 121 4.61 9.67 5.40
C LYS A 121 5.50 10.80 4.88
N ASP A 122 6.28 11.42 5.76
CA ASP A 122 7.14 12.55 5.40
C ASP A 122 8.32 12.06 4.56
N THR A 123 8.94 10.96 4.98
CA THR A 123 10.03 10.29 4.25
C THR A 123 9.61 9.93 2.83
N TYR A 124 8.41 9.36 2.65
CA TYR A 124 7.85 9.03 1.35
C TYR A 124 7.60 10.28 0.50
N ASN A 125 7.03 11.34 1.07
CA ASN A 125 6.79 12.59 0.33
C ASN A 125 8.10 13.25 -0.13
N ASP A 126 9.15 13.22 0.70
CA ASP A 126 10.45 13.78 0.35
C ASP A 126 11.18 12.93 -0.71
N MET A 127 10.98 11.61 -0.68
CA MET A 127 11.43 10.72 -1.75
C MET A 127 10.78 11.10 -3.09
N LEU A 128 9.45 11.31 -3.11
CA LEU A 128 8.75 11.73 -4.33
C LEU A 128 9.28 13.06 -4.88
N LYS A 129 9.44 14.07 -4.02
CA LYS A 129 10.02 15.37 -4.43
C LYS A 129 11.41 15.21 -5.04
N MET A 130 12.24 14.34 -4.45
CA MET A 130 13.60 14.07 -4.93
C MET A 130 13.57 13.45 -6.33
N LEU A 131 12.68 12.48 -6.56
CA LEU A 131 12.52 11.85 -7.86
C LEU A 131 11.97 12.84 -8.91
N ASP A 132 10.94 13.62 -8.57
CA ASP A 132 10.32 14.59 -9.50
C ASP A 132 11.29 15.70 -9.91
N SER A 133 12.07 16.21 -8.96
CA SER A 133 13.09 17.24 -9.21
C SER A 133 14.19 16.74 -10.17
N ARG A 134 14.42 15.42 -10.23
CA ARG A 134 15.37 14.81 -11.15
C ARG A 134 14.76 14.60 -12.53
N SER A 135 13.51 14.15 -12.61
CA SER A 135 12.79 14.02 -13.88
C SER A 135 12.72 15.35 -14.63
N GLN A 136 12.52 16.47 -13.92
CA GLN A 136 12.55 17.81 -14.52
C GLN A 136 13.92 18.18 -15.10
N LYS A 137 15.03 17.81 -14.45
CA LYS A 137 16.39 18.09 -14.95
C LYS A 137 16.77 17.29 -16.19
N ARG A 138 16.13 16.13 -16.43
CA ARG A 138 16.32 15.32 -17.64
C ARG A 138 15.51 15.81 -18.83
N GLY A 139 14.50 16.66 -18.59
CA GLY A 139 13.57 17.16 -19.61
C GLY A 139 13.98 18.45 -20.32
N ASP A 140 15.19 18.98 -20.08
CA ASP A 140 15.72 20.14 -20.83
C ASP A 140 16.62 19.65 -21.99
N PRO A 141 16.12 19.61 -23.24
CA PRO A 141 16.98 19.53 -24.40
C PRO A 141 17.52 20.94 -24.70
N ASN A 142 18.84 21.06 -24.71
CA ASN A 142 19.55 22.21 -25.28
C ASN A 142 19.50 22.15 -26.81
#